data_AF-A0AAJ5C3Q6-F1
#
_entry.id   AF-A0AAJ5C3Q6-F1
#
_cell.length_a   1.000
_cell.length_b   1.000
_cell.length_c   1.000
_cell.angle_alpha   90.00
_cell.angle_beta   90.00
_cell.angle_gamma   90.00
#
_symmetry.space_group_name_H-M   'P 1'
#
loop_
_entity.id
_entity.type
_entity.pdbx_description
1 polymer ?
#
loop_
_entity_poly.entity_id
_entity_poly.type
_entity_poly.pdbx_seq_one_letter_code
_entity_poly.pdbx_strand_id
1 'polypeptide(L)'
;MAKPQAEVIQEWADFDSAGYSFERGRMEKTIQALCFGDNAAVLPAHIVQGPSAGQKLKKEDVDFIATELLVTKAVAESTLAKHKGDLEKALTELVSGP
;
A
#
# COMPACT_ATOMS: atom_id res chain seq x y z
N MET A 1 36.02 24.59 -47.14
CA MET A 1 35.79 24.40 -45.69
C MET A 1 34.29 24.52 -45.44
N ALA A 2 33.61 23.42 -45.10
CA ALA A 2 32.18 23.41 -44.82
C ALA A 2 31.93 23.98 -43.41
N LYS A 3 30.99 24.90 -43.26
CA LYS A 3 30.54 25.37 -41.94
C LYS A 3 29.92 24.17 -41.20
N PRO A 4 30.20 23.99 -39.89
CA PRO A 4 29.49 23.01 -39.09
C PRO A 4 28.01 23.43 -39.03
N GLN A 5 27.11 22.56 -39.48
CA GLN A 5 25.68 22.73 -39.19
C GLN A 5 25.52 22.66 -37.67
N ALA A 6 24.90 23.67 -37.08
CA ALA A 6 24.47 23.59 -35.69
C ALA A 6 23.53 22.39 -35.58
N GLU A 7 23.85 21.42 -34.73
CA GLU A 7 22.94 20.35 -34.37
C GLU A 7 21.75 20.99 -33.64
N VAL A 8 20.71 21.30 -34.41
CA VAL A 8 19.43 21.74 -33.86
C VAL A 8 18.86 20.53 -33.14
N ILE A 9 18.81 20.59 -31.80
CA ILE A 9 18.02 19.66 -31.02
C ILE A 9 16.59 19.82 -31.55
N GLN A 10 16.10 18.77 -32.19
CA GLN A 10 14.76 18.68 -32.74
C GLN A 10 13.78 19.24 -31.71
N GLU A 11 13.06 20.31 -32.07
CA GLU A 11 11.96 20.80 -31.25
C GLU A 11 11.04 19.63 -30.97
N TRP A 12 10.74 19.44 -29.69
CA TRP A 12 10.00 18.30 -29.18
C TRP A 12 8.85 17.96 -30.11
N ALA A 13 8.83 16.72 -30.56
CA ALA A 13 7.93 16.21 -31.56
C ALA A 13 6.47 16.40 -31.13
N ASP A 14 5.88 17.53 -31.49
CA ASP A 14 4.44 17.65 -31.70
C ASP A 14 4.13 16.92 -33.02
N PHE A 15 4.30 15.59 -33.00
CA PHE A 15 4.13 14.72 -34.15
C PHE A 15 2.65 14.44 -34.38
N ASP A 16 1.95 15.47 -34.86
CA ASP A 16 1.00 15.45 -35.97
C ASP A 16 0.06 16.67 -35.90
N SER A 17 -0.42 17.08 -37.06
CA SER A 17 -1.41 18.14 -37.23
C SER A 17 -2.80 17.78 -36.69
N ALA A 18 -2.94 16.71 -35.88
CA ALA A 18 -4.19 16.40 -35.17
C ALA A 18 -4.27 17.09 -33.81
N GLY A 19 -3.20 17.73 -33.35
CA GLY A 19 -3.18 18.56 -32.15
C GLY A 19 -3.45 17.74 -30.88
N TYR A 20 -2.66 17.96 -29.83
CA TYR A 20 -3.09 17.56 -28.51
C TYR A 20 -4.26 18.47 -28.10
N SER A 21 -5.47 18.14 -28.55
CA SER A 21 -6.67 18.69 -27.95
C SER A 21 -6.72 18.14 -26.53
N PHE A 22 -6.43 19.02 -25.58
CA PHE A 22 -6.86 18.83 -24.22
C PHE A 22 -8.39 18.91 -24.23
N GLU A 23 -9.04 17.84 -24.65
CA GLU A 23 -10.48 17.71 -24.55
C GLU A 23 -10.78 17.55 -23.08
N ARG A 24 -11.10 18.67 -22.45
CA ARG A 24 -11.56 18.76 -21.07
C ARG A 24 -12.56 17.64 -20.73
N GLY A 25 -13.46 17.30 -21.66
CA GLY A 25 -14.42 16.20 -21.50
C GLY A 25 -13.81 14.80 -21.39
N ARG A 26 -12.69 14.51 -22.10
CA ARG A 26 -11.97 13.23 -21.94
C ARG A 26 -11.24 13.16 -20.60
N MET A 27 -10.63 14.25 -20.16
CA MET A 27 -10.00 14.32 -18.84
C MET A 27 -11.04 14.22 -17.71
N GLU A 28 -12.13 14.99 -17.77
CA GLU A 28 -13.21 14.97 -16.77
C GLU A 28 -13.84 13.57 -16.68
N LYS A 29 -14.02 12.88 -17.81
CA LYS A 29 -14.52 11.49 -17.82
C LYS A 29 -13.54 10.52 -17.15
N THR A 30 -12.24 10.66 -17.37
CA THR A 30 -11.21 9.82 -16.74
C THR A 30 -11.11 10.09 -15.24
N ILE A 31 -11.13 11.36 -14.82
CA ILE A 31 -11.16 11.74 -13.39
C ILE A 31 -12.43 11.17 -12.75
N GLN A 32 -13.57 11.29 -13.43
CA GLN A 32 -14.81 10.76 -12.91
C GLN A 32 -14.79 9.24 -12.77
N ALA A 33 -14.19 8.53 -13.72
CA ALA A 33 -13.99 7.09 -13.63
C ALA A 33 -13.08 6.71 -12.43
N LEU A 34 -11.90 7.32 -12.31
CA LEU A 34 -10.91 6.97 -11.30
C LEU A 34 -11.28 7.39 -9.88
N CYS A 35 -11.84 8.58 -9.71
CA CYS A 35 -12.09 9.16 -8.39
C CYS A 35 -13.50 8.87 -7.87
N PHE A 36 -14.47 8.65 -8.76
CA PHE A 36 -15.89 8.58 -8.39
C PHE A 36 -16.65 7.40 -9.03
N GLY A 37 -16.08 6.72 -10.03
CA GLY A 37 -16.71 5.64 -10.77
C GLY A 37 -16.23 4.24 -10.35
N ASP A 38 -14.99 4.14 -9.88
CA ASP A 38 -14.49 2.92 -9.25
C ASP A 38 -15.13 2.75 -7.87
N ASN A 39 -15.75 1.58 -7.66
CA ASN A 39 -16.12 1.16 -6.32
C ASN A 39 -14.86 1.19 -5.44
N ALA A 40 -14.96 1.72 -4.22
CA ALA A 40 -13.85 1.79 -3.28
C ALA A 40 -13.09 0.46 -3.29
N ALA A 41 -11.75 0.51 -3.39
CA ALA A 41 -10.93 -0.68 -3.47
C ALA A 41 -11.33 -1.65 -2.36
N VAL A 42 -11.89 -2.80 -2.75
CA VAL A 42 -12.28 -3.84 -1.80
C VAL A 42 -10.99 -4.44 -1.28
N LEU A 43 -10.57 -3.98 -0.11
CA LEU A 43 -9.41 -4.54 0.55
C LEU A 43 -9.69 -6.03 0.82
N PRO A 44 -8.73 -6.92 0.55
CA PRO A 44 -8.85 -8.32 0.94
C PRO A 44 -9.25 -8.46 2.41
N ALA A 45 -10.06 -9.46 2.74
CA ALA A 45 -10.58 -9.65 4.10
C ALA A 45 -9.49 -9.66 5.18
N HIS A 46 -8.30 -10.19 4.87
CA HIS A 46 -7.15 -10.23 5.79
C HIS A 46 -6.59 -8.83 6.11
N ILE A 47 -6.78 -7.83 5.24
CA ILE A 47 -6.38 -6.44 5.50
C ILE A 47 -7.46 -5.72 6.31
N VAL A 48 -8.74 -5.93 5.98
CA VAL A 48 -9.89 -5.32 6.68
C VAL A 48 -9.97 -5.76 8.15
N GLN A 49 -9.59 -7.01 8.42
CA GLN A 49 -9.63 -7.59 9.77
C GLN A 49 -8.56 -7.07 10.72
N GLY A 50 -7.60 -6.28 10.23
CA GLY A 50 -6.52 -5.71 11.03
C GLY A 50 -5.55 -6.74 11.62
N PRO A 51 -4.65 -6.32 12.52
CA PRO A 51 -3.59 -7.18 13.06
C PRO A 51 -4.14 -8.40 13.80
N SER A 52 -5.26 -8.25 14.50
CA SER A 52 -5.91 -9.35 15.23
C SER A 52 -6.62 -10.36 14.34
N ALA A 53 -6.63 -10.17 13.00
CA ALA A 53 -7.36 -11.00 12.05
C ALA A 53 -8.83 -11.24 12.44
N GLY A 54 -9.48 -10.23 13.03
CA GLY A 54 -10.86 -10.30 13.52
C GLY A 54 -11.06 -11.17 14.78
N GLN A 55 -10.00 -11.68 15.39
CA GLN A 55 -10.07 -12.49 16.60
C GLN A 55 -10.17 -11.62 17.86
N LYS A 56 -10.96 -12.07 18.84
CA LYS A 56 -11.01 -11.46 20.18
C LYS A 56 -9.83 -11.97 21.00
N LEU A 57 -8.74 -11.21 21.00
CA LEU A 57 -7.54 -11.49 21.79
C LEU A 57 -7.67 -10.91 23.20
N LYS A 58 -7.02 -11.55 24.19
CA LYS A 58 -6.94 -11.01 25.54
C LYS A 58 -6.05 -9.77 25.55
N LYS A 59 -6.58 -8.67 26.09
CA LYS A 59 -5.86 -7.40 26.18
C LYS A 59 -4.59 -7.52 27.03
N GLU A 60 -4.65 -8.28 28.11
CA GLU A 60 -3.51 -8.53 29.01
C GLU A 60 -2.34 -9.17 28.28
N ASP A 61 -2.58 -10.21 27.46
CA ASP A 61 -1.54 -10.91 26.70
C ASP A 61 -0.89 -10.00 25.65
N VAL A 62 -1.70 -9.20 24.97
CA VAL A 62 -1.22 -8.22 23.97
C VAL A 62 -0.38 -7.13 24.63
N ASP A 63 -0.86 -6.56 25.74
CA ASP A 63 -0.15 -5.51 26.48
C ASP A 63 1.14 -6.07 27.13
N PHE A 64 1.13 -7.32 27.60
CA PHE A 64 2.32 -8.01 28.13
C PHE A 64 3.39 -8.16 27.04
N ILE A 65 3.05 -8.74 25.89
CA ILE A 65 4.00 -8.91 24.78
C ILE A 65 4.56 -7.57 24.31
N ALA A 66 3.68 -6.57 24.12
CA ALA A 66 4.11 -5.25 23.64
C ALA A 66 5.06 -4.55 24.62
N THR A 67 4.83 -4.70 25.93
CA THR A 67 5.64 -4.05 26.97
C THR A 67 6.95 -4.80 27.22
N GLU A 68 6.91 -6.12 27.40
CA GLU A 68 8.08 -6.92 27.78
C GLU A 68 9.06 -7.14 26.62
N LEU A 69 8.54 -7.38 25.40
CA LEU A 69 9.37 -7.59 24.22
C LEU A 69 9.63 -6.30 23.44
N LEU A 70 9.11 -5.16 23.92
CA LEU A 70 9.26 -3.84 23.31
C LEU A 70 8.86 -3.80 21.82
N VAL A 71 7.84 -4.57 21.46
CA VAL A 71 7.28 -4.60 20.10
C VAL A 71 6.02 -3.75 19.99
N THR A 72 5.66 -3.36 18.77
CA THR A 72 4.41 -2.62 18.57
C THR A 72 3.20 -3.51 18.87
N LYS A 73 2.08 -2.89 19.29
CA LYS A 73 0.82 -3.64 19.55
C LYS A 73 0.35 -4.43 18.33
N ALA A 74 0.54 -3.90 17.12
CA ALA A 74 0.19 -4.61 15.89
C ALA A 74 1.01 -5.90 15.70
N VAL A 75 2.29 -5.91 16.07
CA VAL A 75 3.13 -7.12 16.03
C VAL A 75 2.68 -8.12 17.10
N ALA A 76 2.37 -7.65 18.30
CA ALA A 76 1.84 -8.49 19.37
C ALA A 76 0.49 -9.14 18.96
N GLU A 77 -0.47 -8.34 18.48
CA GLU A 77 -1.78 -8.80 18.03
C GLU A 77 -1.68 -9.79 16.87
N SER A 78 -0.87 -9.49 15.85
CA SER A 78 -0.71 -10.38 14.69
C SER A 78 -0.06 -11.71 15.04
N THR A 79 0.96 -11.70 15.91
CA THR A 79 1.62 -12.94 16.35
C THR A 79 0.68 -13.77 17.22
N LEU A 80 -0.04 -13.13 18.14
CA LEU A 80 -1.00 -13.82 18.99
C LEU A 80 -2.20 -14.36 18.19
N ALA A 81 -2.65 -13.64 17.15
CA ALA A 81 -3.69 -14.09 16.23
C ALA A 81 -3.27 -15.30 15.39
N LYS A 82 -2.01 -15.37 14.93
CA LYS A 82 -1.47 -16.57 14.23
C LYS A 82 -1.61 -17.83 15.08
N HIS A 83 -1.37 -17.71 16.38
CA HIS A 83 -1.43 -18.82 17.34
C HIS A 83 -2.77 -18.93 18.07
N LYS A 84 -3.83 -18.29 17.56
CA LYS A 84 -5.20 -18.37 18.10
C LYS A 84 -5.31 -17.96 19.59
N GLY A 85 -4.50 -17.01 20.04
CA GLY A 85 -4.50 -16.56 21.43
C GLY A 85 -3.57 -17.34 22.36
N ASP A 86 -2.73 -18.25 21.84
CA ASP A 86 -1.76 -19.01 22.63
C ASP A 86 -0.50 -18.18 22.89
N LEU A 87 -0.37 -17.68 24.13
CA LEU A 87 0.73 -16.84 24.56
C LEU A 87 2.09 -17.55 24.50
N GLU A 88 2.18 -18.81 24.90
CA GLU A 88 3.46 -19.55 24.93
C GLU A 88 4.01 -19.74 23.53
N LYS A 89 3.15 -20.11 22.57
CA LYS A 89 3.56 -20.25 21.17
C LYS A 89 3.94 -18.90 20.54
N ALA A 90 3.19 -17.84 20.83
CA ALA A 90 3.51 -16.51 20.34
C ALA A 90 4.85 -15.99 20.88
N LEU A 91 5.14 -16.19 22.17
CA LEU A 91 6.43 -15.85 22.77
C LEU A 91 7.57 -16.67 22.16
N THR A 92 7.34 -17.97 21.95
CA THR A 92 8.34 -18.85 21.32
C THR A 92 8.70 -18.35 19.91
N GLU A 93 7.71 -17.99 19.07
CA GLU A 93 7.98 -17.42 17.73
C GLU A 93 8.76 -16.11 17.81
N LEU A 94 8.39 -15.20 18.71
CA LEU A 94 9.01 -13.88 18.81
C LEU A 94 10.46 -13.94 19.32
N VAL A 95 10.77 -14.89 20.19
CA VAL A 95 12.10 -15.00 20.82
C VAL A 95 13.04 -15.90 20.01
N SER A 96 12.52 -16.90 19.29
CA SER A 96 13.38 -17.87 18.58
C SER A 96 14.05 -17.31 17.33
N GLY A 97 13.60 -16.15 16.83
CA GLY A 97 14.10 -15.57 15.58
C GLY A 97 13.81 -16.45 14.35
N PRO A 98 14.18 -15.99 13.14
CA PRO A 98 14.11 -16.80 11.92
C PRO A 98 15.14 -17.94 11.89
#